data_AF-A0A5C4WRG3-F1
#
_entry.id   AF-A0A5C4WRG3-F1
#
_cell.length_a   1.000
_cell.length_b   1.000
_cell.length_c   1.000
_cell.angle_alpha   90.00
_cell.angle_beta   90.00
_cell.angle_gamma   90.00
#
_symmetry.space_group_name_H-M   'P 1'
#
loop_
_entity.id
_entity.type
_entity.pdbx_description
1 polymer ?
#
loop_
_entity_poly.entity_id
_entity_poly.type
_entity_poly.pdbx_seq_one_letter_code
_entity_poly.pdbx_strand_id
1 'polypeptide(L)'
;MPTIDLTTAASPARGEHTPSDGGSALAAAPRRIGLTLPELQYAARLAGDAPLPFEVAAPPSADAMQARLGQSPASLDDQAFRSVVAALHDPADSLARRGLTVDGVLDRGLAGAIGLLAAPHFALDVDVTMAGVQAKIWHRQDAGAVASLATIDGIIHEIGWFALESWATELARVAAVSEEVTLERSAVPAYVDLPFELADAAAEASGSGRGDLLPVLASRHTGAVRGADGPLDDPSVVGLLGA
;
A
#
# COMPACT_ATOMS: atom_id res chain seq x y z
N MET A 1 -3.18 23.38 -13.21
CA MET A 1 -3.13 22.18 -12.36
C MET A 1 -4.36 22.21 -11.47
N PRO A 2 -5.22 21.19 -11.46
CA PRO A 2 -6.31 21.12 -10.49
C PRO A 2 -5.72 20.81 -9.10
N THR A 3 -5.97 21.70 -8.14
CA THR A 3 -5.64 21.49 -6.72
C THR A 3 -6.82 20.77 -6.08
N ILE A 4 -6.60 19.57 -5.54
CA ILE A 4 -7.60 18.84 -4.76
C ILE A 4 -7.45 19.28 -3.30
N ASP A 5 -8.49 19.92 -2.76
CA ASP A 5 -8.56 20.29 -1.35
C ASP A 5 -9.07 19.09 -0.54
N LEU A 6 -8.20 18.52 0.30
CA LEU A 6 -8.49 17.36 1.15
C LEU A 6 -9.13 17.76 2.50
N THR A 7 -9.30 19.05 2.78
CA THR A 7 -9.82 19.54 4.07
C THR A 7 -11.35 19.66 4.11
N THR A 8 -12.02 19.51 2.97
CA THR A 8 -13.48 19.57 2.87
C THR A 8 -14.06 18.18 2.60
N ALA A 9 -14.40 17.45 3.65
CA ALA A 9 -15.19 16.22 3.52
C ALA A 9 -16.62 16.59 3.07
N ALA A 10 -16.93 16.41 1.79
CA ALA A 10 -18.29 16.59 1.28
C ALA A 10 -19.17 15.41 1.74
N SER A 11 -20.18 15.69 2.57
CA SER A 11 -21.27 14.75 2.85
C SER A 11 -21.97 14.37 1.52
N PRO A 12 -22.19 13.09 1.22
CA PRO A 12 -22.87 12.71 -0.02
C PRO A 12 -24.35 13.12 0.07
N ALA A 13 -24.73 14.13 -0.71
CA ALA A 13 -26.12 14.44 -0.97
C ALA A 13 -26.75 13.30 -1.77
N ARG A 14 -27.88 12.76 -1.29
CA ARG A 14 -28.72 11.81 -2.04
C ARG A 14 -29.28 12.51 -3.29
N GLY A 15 -28.60 12.32 -4.43
CA GLY A 15 -29.08 12.73 -5.76
C GLY A 15 -29.70 11.54 -6.50
N GLU A 16 -30.93 11.73 -6.96
CA GLU A 16 -31.74 10.78 -7.75
C GLU A 16 -31.01 10.31 -9.02
N HIS A 17 -30.91 8.99 -9.20
CA HIS A 17 -30.30 8.37 -10.38
C HIS A 17 -31.26 8.39 -11.57
N THR A 18 -30.83 9.02 -12.67
CA THR A 18 -31.37 8.75 -14.01
C THR A 18 -30.47 7.68 -14.65
N PRO A 19 -30.99 6.55 -15.15
CA PRO A 19 -30.14 5.50 -15.71
C PRO A 19 -29.62 5.94 -17.08
N SER A 20 -28.30 6.10 -17.22
CA SER A 20 -27.65 6.21 -18.53
C SER A 20 -27.21 4.82 -19.00
N ASP A 21 -27.80 4.39 -20.11
CA ASP A 21 -27.39 3.19 -20.84
C ASP A 21 -25.96 3.34 -21.36
N GLY A 22 -25.10 2.36 -21.03
CA GLY A 22 -23.76 2.19 -21.62
C GLY A 22 -22.56 2.43 -20.71
N GLY A 23 -22.75 2.65 -19.40
CA GLY A 23 -21.65 2.85 -18.45
C GLY A 23 -20.67 1.66 -18.40
N SER A 24 -19.38 1.94 -18.62
CA SER A 24 -18.27 1.02 -18.29
C SER A 24 -18.49 0.46 -16.88
N ALA A 25 -18.15 -0.80 -16.61
CA ALA A 25 -18.26 -1.40 -15.27
C ALA A 25 -17.55 -0.58 -14.16
N LEU A 26 -16.64 0.31 -14.56
CA LEU A 26 -15.92 1.27 -13.72
C LEU A 26 -16.73 2.54 -13.36
N ALA A 27 -17.78 2.85 -14.12
CA ALA A 27 -18.63 4.03 -13.93
C ALA A 27 -19.78 3.81 -12.92
N ALA A 28 -19.91 2.61 -12.37
CA ALA A 28 -20.89 2.28 -11.33
C ALA A 28 -20.43 2.75 -9.93
N ALA A 29 -21.33 2.65 -8.94
CA ALA A 29 -21.00 2.91 -7.53
C ALA A 29 -19.76 2.12 -7.08
N PRO A 30 -18.96 2.63 -6.12
CA PRO A 30 -17.71 2.00 -5.72
C PRO A 30 -17.87 0.52 -5.37
N ARG A 31 -17.18 -0.34 -6.13
CA ARG A 31 -17.05 -1.76 -5.82
C ARG A 31 -15.72 -1.99 -5.13
N ARG A 32 -15.74 -2.86 -4.12
CA ARG A 32 -14.57 -3.29 -3.34
C ARG A 32 -14.63 -4.78 -3.11
N ILE A 33 -13.51 -5.46 -3.27
CA ILE A 33 -13.38 -6.88 -2.99
C ILE A 33 -12.05 -7.15 -2.27
N GLY A 34 -12.11 -8.00 -1.25
CA GLY A 34 -10.90 -8.56 -0.64
C GLY A 34 -10.34 -9.69 -1.50
N LEU A 35 -9.05 -9.66 -1.78
CA LEU A 35 -8.28 -10.69 -2.45
C LEU A 35 -7.10 -11.07 -1.57
N THR A 36 -6.79 -12.36 -1.50
CA THR A 36 -5.48 -12.76 -0.97
C THR A 36 -4.37 -12.40 -1.95
N LEU A 37 -3.13 -12.33 -1.48
CA LEU A 37 -1.98 -12.07 -2.34
C LEU A 37 -1.88 -13.08 -3.51
N PRO A 38 -2.03 -14.40 -3.31
CA PRO A 38 -2.08 -15.37 -4.41
C PRO A 38 -3.24 -15.13 -5.38
N GLU A 39 -4.43 -14.75 -4.90
CA GLU A 39 -5.57 -14.42 -5.75
C GLU A 39 -5.28 -13.19 -6.62
N LEU A 40 -4.71 -12.14 -6.04
CA LEU A 40 -4.34 -10.91 -6.75
C LEU A 40 -3.26 -11.19 -7.80
N GLN A 41 -2.22 -11.95 -7.47
CA GLN A 41 -1.17 -12.35 -8.41
C GLN A 41 -1.72 -13.24 -9.54
N TYR A 42 -2.66 -14.14 -9.25
CA TYR A 42 -3.31 -14.95 -10.28
C TYR A 42 -4.20 -14.09 -11.19
N ALA A 43 -4.98 -13.17 -10.62
CA ALA A 43 -5.78 -12.23 -11.40
C ALA A 43 -4.91 -11.32 -12.30
N ALA A 44 -3.76 -10.86 -11.80
CA ALA A 44 -2.79 -10.08 -12.58
C ALA A 44 -2.23 -10.87 -13.78
N ARG A 45 -1.92 -12.15 -13.59
CA ARG A 45 -1.53 -13.06 -14.70
C ARG A 45 -2.64 -13.20 -15.74
N LEU A 46 -3.89 -13.42 -15.31
CA LEU A 46 -5.04 -13.49 -16.23
C LEU A 46 -5.29 -12.17 -16.98
N ALA A 47 -4.88 -11.03 -16.40
CA ALA A 47 -4.93 -9.71 -17.02
C ALA A 47 -3.73 -9.42 -17.94
N GLY A 48 -2.95 -10.43 -18.34
CA GLY A 48 -1.80 -10.28 -19.24
C GLY A 48 -0.51 -9.94 -18.51
N ASP A 49 -0.26 -10.59 -17.36
CA ASP A 49 0.91 -10.36 -16.51
C ASP A 49 1.05 -8.89 -16.09
N ALA A 50 -0.08 -8.25 -15.77
CA ALA A 50 -0.13 -6.85 -15.39
C ALA A 50 0.73 -6.58 -14.14
N PRO A 51 1.67 -5.61 -14.18
CA PRO A 51 2.48 -5.27 -13.02
C PRO A 51 1.62 -4.72 -11.87
N LEU A 52 1.89 -5.20 -10.67
CA LEU A 52 1.29 -4.67 -9.43
C LEU A 52 2.13 -3.49 -8.93
N PRO A 53 1.53 -2.53 -8.17
CA PRO A 53 2.22 -1.33 -7.71
C PRO A 53 3.17 -1.56 -6.52
N PHE A 54 3.49 -2.82 -6.22
CA PHE A 54 4.43 -3.23 -5.20
C PHE A 54 5.22 -4.43 -5.69
N GLU A 55 6.44 -4.58 -5.16
CA GLU A 55 7.24 -5.76 -5.40
C GLU A 55 6.83 -6.87 -4.43
N VAL A 56 6.62 -8.07 -4.96
CA VAL A 56 6.55 -9.27 -4.13
C VAL A 56 7.97 -9.80 -4.08
N ALA A 57 8.63 -9.61 -2.94
CA ALA A 57 9.98 -10.13 -2.74
C ALA A 57 10.00 -11.64 -3.04
N ALA A 58 10.87 -12.05 -3.96
CA ALA A 58 11.12 -13.46 -4.18
C ALA A 58 11.68 -14.06 -2.88
N PRO A 59 11.35 -15.33 -2.55
CA PRO A 59 11.85 -15.94 -1.33
C PRO A 59 13.39 -15.88 -1.34
N PRO A 60 14.03 -15.33 -0.28
CA PRO A 60 15.48 -15.33 -0.21
C PRO A 60 15.93 -16.78 -0.23
N SER A 61 16.80 -17.13 -1.20
CA SER A 61 17.49 -18.42 -1.16
C SER A 61 18.28 -18.44 0.14
N ALA A 62 18.00 -19.42 1.02
CA ALA A 62 18.67 -19.52 2.32
C ALA A 62 20.18 -19.57 2.09
N ASP A 63 20.84 -18.44 2.29
CA ASP A 63 22.27 -18.30 2.04
C ASP A 63 23.03 -18.96 3.19
N ALA A 64 24.13 -19.64 2.87
CA ALA A 64 24.97 -20.32 3.85
C ALA A 64 25.49 -19.37 4.94
N MET A 65 25.53 -18.07 4.64
CA MET A 65 25.87 -17.02 5.57
C MET A 65 24.74 -16.74 6.60
N GLN A 66 23.48 -16.77 6.18
CA GLN A 66 22.33 -16.54 7.08
C GLN A 66 22.14 -17.71 8.06
N ALA A 67 22.45 -18.94 7.62
CA ALA A 67 22.53 -20.10 8.50
C ALA A 67 23.63 -19.99 9.59
N ARG A 68 24.70 -19.21 9.32
CA ARG A 68 25.80 -18.98 10.27
C ARG A 68 25.58 -17.78 11.19
N LEU A 69 24.81 -16.77 10.75
CA LEU A 69 24.52 -15.56 11.52
C LEU A 69 23.35 -15.72 12.49
N GLY A 70 22.58 -16.81 12.38
CA GLY A 70 21.40 -17.05 13.20
C GLY A 70 20.14 -16.40 12.60
N GLN A 71 18.97 -16.75 13.16
CA GLN A 71 17.69 -16.17 12.73
C GLN A 71 17.58 -14.74 13.26
N SER A 72 17.30 -13.79 12.36
CA SER A 72 16.87 -12.44 12.74
C SER A 72 15.36 -12.40 12.96
N PRO A 73 14.82 -11.42 13.72
CA PRO A 73 13.38 -11.19 13.80
C PRO A 73 12.70 -11.09 12.42
N ALA A 74 13.30 -10.34 11.49
CA ALA A 74 12.83 -10.25 10.10
C ALA A 74 12.73 -11.63 9.41
N SER A 75 13.69 -12.53 9.64
CA SER A 75 13.64 -13.88 9.05
C SER A 75 12.54 -14.76 9.63
N LEU A 76 12.11 -14.52 10.88
CA LEU A 76 11.00 -15.20 11.52
C LEU A 76 9.66 -14.67 11.01
N ASP A 77 9.52 -13.36 10.88
CA ASP A 77 8.33 -12.71 10.32
C ASP A 77 8.12 -13.14 8.86
N ASP A 78 9.19 -13.19 8.05
CA ASP A 78 9.15 -13.75 6.69
C ASP A 78 8.71 -15.22 6.66
N GLN A 79 9.16 -16.04 7.62
CA GLN A 79 8.77 -17.45 7.70
C GLN A 79 7.29 -17.58 8.10
N ALA A 80 6.84 -16.78 9.06
CA ALA A 80 5.44 -16.73 9.48
C ALA A 80 4.54 -16.30 8.32
N PHE A 81 4.86 -15.19 7.65
CA PHE A 81 4.17 -14.70 6.46
C PHE A 81 4.05 -15.79 5.39
N ARG A 82 5.16 -16.44 5.03
CA ARG A 82 5.18 -17.52 4.04
C ARG A 82 4.32 -18.71 4.44
N SER A 83 4.36 -19.09 5.72
CA SER A 83 3.54 -20.20 6.22
C SER A 83 2.05 -19.91 6.10
N VAL A 84 1.64 -18.66 6.36
CA VAL A 84 0.26 -18.22 6.19
C VAL A 84 -0.12 -18.24 4.70
N VAL A 85 0.71 -17.65 3.83
CA VAL A 85 0.45 -17.62 2.38
C VAL A 85 0.35 -19.03 1.79
N ALA A 86 1.22 -19.95 2.20
CA ALA A 86 1.22 -21.33 1.73
C ALA A 86 0.00 -22.14 2.22
N ALA A 87 -0.64 -21.72 3.32
CA ALA A 87 -1.86 -22.35 3.84
C ALA A 87 -3.14 -21.82 3.17
N LEU A 88 -3.05 -20.78 2.33
CA LEU A 88 -4.21 -20.23 1.62
C LEU A 88 -4.72 -21.19 0.55
N HIS A 89 -6.02 -21.04 0.24
CA HIS A 89 -6.67 -21.83 -0.80
C HIS A 89 -6.07 -21.54 -2.18
N ASP A 90 -6.17 -22.51 -3.08
CA ASP A 90 -5.79 -22.33 -4.48
C ASP A 90 -6.50 -21.09 -5.07
N PRO A 91 -5.75 -20.15 -5.67
CA PRO A 91 -6.31 -18.88 -6.11
C PRO A 91 -7.26 -19.05 -7.30
N ALA A 92 -7.05 -20.02 -8.18
CA ALA A 92 -7.94 -20.25 -9.32
C ALA A 92 -9.30 -20.78 -8.85
N ASP A 93 -9.30 -21.79 -7.98
CA ASP A 93 -10.51 -22.35 -7.39
C ASP A 93 -11.27 -21.32 -6.55
N SER A 94 -10.55 -20.48 -5.79
CA SER A 94 -11.16 -19.45 -4.96
C SER A 94 -11.83 -18.36 -5.80
N LEU A 95 -11.16 -17.82 -6.83
CA LEU A 95 -11.75 -16.82 -7.72
C LEU A 95 -12.95 -17.37 -8.49
N ALA A 96 -12.88 -18.62 -8.99
CA ALA A 96 -13.97 -19.26 -9.72
C ALA A 96 -15.20 -19.45 -8.82
N ARG A 97 -15.04 -19.96 -7.59
CA ARG A 97 -16.15 -20.11 -6.63
C ARG A 97 -16.84 -18.78 -6.30
N ARG A 98 -16.09 -17.69 -6.33
CA ARG A 98 -16.60 -16.33 -6.07
C ARG A 98 -17.20 -15.66 -7.31
N GLY A 99 -17.19 -16.33 -8.47
CA GLY A 99 -17.66 -15.76 -9.73
C GLY A 99 -16.80 -14.61 -10.25
N LEU A 100 -15.56 -14.47 -9.76
CA LEU A 100 -14.60 -13.47 -10.22
C LEU A 100 -13.83 -13.94 -11.45
N THR A 101 -13.93 -15.23 -11.77
CA THR A 101 -13.52 -15.79 -13.05
C THR A 101 -14.62 -16.70 -13.58
N VAL A 102 -14.82 -16.69 -14.90
CA VAL A 102 -15.73 -17.58 -15.63
C VAL A 102 -14.98 -18.09 -16.85
N ASP A 103 -14.88 -19.41 -16.99
CA ASP A 103 -14.14 -20.06 -18.09
C ASP A 103 -12.70 -19.56 -18.25
N GLY A 104 -12.02 -19.27 -17.13
CA GLY A 104 -10.65 -18.74 -17.10
C GLY A 104 -10.54 -17.25 -17.46
N VAL A 105 -11.66 -16.57 -17.72
CA VAL A 105 -11.72 -15.14 -17.99
C VAL A 105 -12.08 -14.39 -16.72
N LEU A 106 -11.32 -13.35 -16.42
CA LEU A 106 -11.52 -12.50 -15.25
C LEU A 106 -12.78 -11.64 -15.40
N ASP A 107 -13.47 -11.36 -14.30
CA ASP A 107 -14.55 -10.36 -14.25
C ASP A 107 -14.08 -9.04 -14.88
N ARG A 108 -14.95 -8.42 -15.68
CA ARG A 108 -14.59 -7.22 -16.46
C ARG A 108 -14.20 -6.05 -15.55
N GLY A 109 -14.87 -5.88 -14.42
CA GLY A 109 -14.57 -4.82 -13.46
C GLY A 109 -13.20 -5.03 -12.84
N LEU A 110 -12.92 -6.25 -12.38
CA LEU A 110 -11.64 -6.63 -11.81
C LEU A 110 -10.49 -6.54 -12.84
N ALA A 111 -10.70 -7.01 -14.07
CA ALA A 111 -9.73 -6.90 -15.15
C ALA A 111 -9.42 -5.44 -15.49
N GLY A 112 -10.44 -4.58 -15.56
CA GLY A 112 -10.27 -3.14 -15.77
C GLY A 112 -9.51 -2.47 -14.63
N ALA A 113 -9.82 -2.83 -13.38
CA ALA A 113 -9.12 -2.31 -12.21
C ALA A 113 -7.63 -2.68 -12.23
N ILE A 114 -7.30 -3.95 -12.50
CA ILE A 114 -5.91 -4.42 -12.61
C ILE A 114 -5.18 -3.75 -13.77
N GLY A 115 -5.82 -3.63 -14.94
CA GLY A 115 -5.24 -2.92 -16.07
C GLY A 115 -4.94 -1.45 -15.73
N LEU A 116 -5.83 -0.79 -15.00
CA LEU A 116 -5.63 0.58 -14.54
C LEU A 116 -4.53 0.68 -13.49
N LEU A 117 -4.37 -0.32 -12.61
CA LEU A 117 -3.25 -0.37 -11.67
C LEU A 117 -1.89 -0.41 -12.38
N ALA A 118 -1.82 -1.13 -13.49
CA ALA A 118 -0.61 -1.31 -14.28
C ALA A 118 -0.26 -0.11 -15.18
N ALA A 119 -1.27 0.57 -15.74
CA ALA A 119 -1.07 1.65 -16.71
C ALA A 119 -1.91 2.90 -16.40
N PRO A 120 -1.64 3.59 -15.28
CA PRO A 120 -2.35 4.82 -14.94
C PRO A 120 -1.88 6.02 -15.77
N HIS A 121 -2.74 7.03 -15.92
CA HIS A 121 -2.30 8.38 -16.26
C HIS A 121 -1.79 9.12 -15.02
N PHE A 122 -2.42 8.88 -13.87
CA PHE A 122 -2.06 9.47 -12.59
C PHE A 122 -1.96 8.39 -11.49
N ALA A 123 -0.92 8.48 -10.69
CA ALA A 123 -0.67 7.59 -9.55
C ALA A 123 -0.55 8.39 -8.26
N LEU A 124 -1.21 7.91 -7.21
CA LEU A 124 -1.05 8.39 -5.84
C LEU A 124 -0.82 7.19 -4.94
N ASP A 125 0.25 7.26 -4.15
CA ASP A 125 0.60 6.25 -3.17
C ASP A 125 0.46 6.88 -1.79
N VAL A 126 -0.23 6.19 -0.90
CA VAL A 126 -0.48 6.64 0.46
C VAL A 126 -0.01 5.55 1.41
N ASP A 127 0.79 5.96 2.39
CA ASP A 127 1.30 5.11 3.45
C ASP A 127 0.89 5.74 4.78
N VAL A 128 0.08 5.01 5.56
CA VAL A 128 -0.51 5.50 6.81
C VAL A 128 -0.12 4.58 7.94
N THR A 129 0.65 5.10 8.89
CA THR A 129 0.96 4.40 10.15
C THR A 129 0.13 4.98 11.30
N MET A 130 -0.65 4.13 11.97
CA MET A 130 -1.47 4.49 13.11
C MET A 130 -1.52 3.34 14.11
N ALA A 131 -1.24 3.63 15.40
CA ALA A 131 -1.33 2.65 16.49
C ALA A 131 -0.57 1.33 16.23
N GLY A 132 0.61 1.40 15.59
CA GLY A 132 1.43 0.23 15.26
C GLY A 132 0.94 -0.57 14.06
N VAL A 133 -0.05 -0.06 13.32
CA VAL A 133 -0.55 -0.64 12.07
C VAL A 133 -0.16 0.27 10.93
N GLN A 134 0.41 -0.30 9.87
CA GLN A 134 0.73 0.41 8.64
C GLN A 134 -0.21 -0.03 7.52
N ALA A 135 -0.87 0.91 6.86
CA ALA A 135 -1.71 0.67 5.70
C ALA A 135 -1.06 1.28 4.47
N LYS A 136 -0.87 0.46 3.43
CA LYS A 136 -0.37 0.90 2.12
C LYS A 136 -1.53 0.93 1.14
N ILE A 137 -1.66 2.03 0.41
CA ILE A 137 -2.77 2.29 -0.49
C ILE A 137 -2.23 2.88 -1.78
N TRP A 138 -2.62 2.30 -2.91
CA TRP A 138 -2.28 2.76 -4.25
C TRP A 138 -3.54 3.16 -4.98
N HIS A 139 -3.63 4.42 -5.40
CA HIS A 139 -4.67 4.93 -6.28
C HIS A 139 -4.12 5.15 -7.68
N ARG A 140 -4.85 4.68 -8.68
CA ARG A 140 -4.44 4.67 -10.08
C ARG A 140 -5.60 5.18 -10.89
N GLN A 141 -5.41 6.27 -11.60
CA GLN A 141 -6.46 6.99 -12.29
C GLN A 141 -6.11 7.16 -13.77
N ASP A 142 -7.10 6.96 -14.63
CA ASP A 142 -7.05 7.30 -16.04
C ASP A 142 -8.47 7.58 -16.53
N ALA A 143 -8.59 8.58 -17.42
CA ALA A 143 -9.87 9.11 -17.90
C ALA A 143 -10.89 9.32 -16.75
N GLY A 144 -12.08 8.73 -16.85
CA GLY A 144 -13.14 8.84 -15.85
C GLY A 144 -13.14 7.75 -14.78
N ALA A 145 -12.07 6.97 -14.63
CA ALA A 145 -12.02 5.82 -13.73
C ALA A 145 -10.82 5.86 -12.78
N VAL A 146 -11.01 5.26 -11.61
CA VAL A 146 -9.99 5.08 -10.58
C VAL A 146 -10.02 3.63 -10.10
N ALA A 147 -8.85 3.03 -9.97
CA ALA A 147 -8.61 1.81 -9.23
C ALA A 147 -7.87 2.15 -7.93
N SER A 148 -8.26 1.50 -6.84
CA SER A 148 -7.55 1.56 -5.57
C SER A 148 -7.14 0.16 -5.15
N LEU A 149 -5.94 0.02 -4.59
CA LEU A 149 -5.48 -1.20 -3.96
C LEU A 149 -4.99 -0.86 -2.56
N ALA A 150 -5.44 -1.56 -1.54
CA ALA A 150 -5.03 -1.31 -0.16
C ALA A 150 -4.64 -2.61 0.54
N THR A 151 -3.65 -2.56 1.43
CA THR A 151 -3.29 -3.66 2.32
C THR A 151 -2.70 -3.15 3.63
N ILE A 152 -2.82 -3.95 4.67
CA ILE A 152 -2.20 -3.70 5.98
C ILE A 152 -1.08 -4.73 6.24
N ASP A 153 -1.31 -5.98 5.84
CA ASP A 153 -0.45 -7.12 6.18
C ASP A 153 0.32 -7.68 4.98
N GLY A 154 0.06 -7.19 3.77
CA GLY A 154 0.61 -7.74 2.52
C GLY A 154 0.07 -9.13 2.15
N ILE A 155 -0.89 -9.66 2.90
CA ILE A 155 -1.54 -10.97 2.66
C ILE A 155 -2.93 -10.74 2.08
N ILE A 156 -3.71 -9.86 2.69
CA ILE A 156 -5.04 -9.48 2.23
C ILE A 156 -4.99 -8.09 1.62
N HIS A 157 -5.51 -8.01 0.40
CA HIS A 157 -5.59 -6.80 -0.38
C HIS A 157 -7.04 -6.46 -0.66
N GLU A 158 -7.45 -5.24 -0.42
CA GLU A 158 -8.71 -4.73 -0.92
C GLU A 158 -8.47 -4.01 -2.24
N ILE A 159 -9.02 -4.55 -3.33
CA ILE A 159 -9.07 -3.85 -4.61
C ILE A 159 -10.44 -3.21 -4.78
N GLY A 160 -10.46 -1.97 -5.22
CA GLY A 160 -11.66 -1.22 -5.53
C GLY A 160 -11.57 -0.50 -6.86
N TRP A 161 -12.71 -0.25 -7.46
CA TRP A 161 -12.82 0.55 -8.68
C TRP A 161 -14.10 1.37 -8.70
N PHE A 162 -13.98 2.59 -9.20
CA PHE A 162 -15.04 3.59 -9.16
C PHE A 162 -14.80 4.70 -10.18
N ALA A 163 -15.85 5.50 -10.41
CA ALA A 163 -15.78 6.68 -11.26
C ALA A 163 -14.93 7.79 -10.61
N LEU A 164 -14.28 8.62 -11.42
CA LEU A 164 -13.42 9.72 -10.98
C LEU A 164 -14.12 10.67 -10.00
N GLU A 165 -15.41 10.91 -10.20
CA GLU A 165 -16.23 11.79 -9.38
C GLU A 165 -16.36 11.28 -7.93
N SER A 166 -16.20 9.99 -7.70
CA SER A 166 -16.20 9.38 -6.36
C SER A 166 -14.84 9.46 -5.66
N TRP A 167 -13.78 9.84 -6.38
CA TRP A 167 -12.41 9.70 -5.87
C TRP A 167 -12.10 10.58 -4.67
N ALA A 168 -12.59 11.82 -4.66
CA ALA A 168 -12.40 12.72 -3.51
C ALA A 168 -13.01 12.13 -2.23
N THR A 169 -14.20 11.54 -2.32
CA THR A 169 -14.85 10.85 -1.20
C THR A 169 -14.05 9.64 -0.75
N GLU A 170 -13.48 8.87 -1.68
CA GLU A 170 -12.64 7.71 -1.34
C GLU A 170 -11.31 8.10 -0.70
N LEU A 171 -10.70 9.21 -1.13
CA LEU A 171 -9.50 9.76 -0.48
C LEU A 171 -9.81 10.31 0.92
N ALA A 172 -10.96 10.93 1.10
CA ALA A 172 -11.38 11.43 2.41
C ALA A 172 -11.48 10.32 3.47
N ARG A 173 -11.75 9.06 3.06
CA ARG A 173 -11.75 7.91 3.97
C ARG A 173 -10.37 7.59 4.52
N VAL A 174 -9.31 7.86 3.76
CA VAL A 174 -7.93 7.66 4.23
C VAL A 174 -7.58 8.65 5.33
N ALA A 175 -8.08 9.89 5.23
CA ALA A 175 -7.88 10.93 6.22
C ALA A 175 -8.85 10.86 7.41
N ALA A 176 -9.86 9.99 7.37
CA ALA A 176 -10.86 9.86 8.41
C ALA A 176 -10.34 8.96 9.55
N VAL A 177 -9.59 9.56 10.47
CA VAL A 177 -9.26 8.92 11.74
C VAL A 177 -10.56 8.71 12.51
N SER A 178 -10.83 7.49 12.95
CA SER A 178 -12.01 7.16 13.77
C SER A 178 -12.05 8.05 15.02
N GLU A 179 -13.24 8.53 15.39
CA GLU A 179 -13.43 9.33 16.61
C GLU A 179 -13.04 8.57 17.89
N GLU A 180 -12.97 7.23 17.81
CA GLU A 180 -12.53 6.37 18.91
C GLU A 180 -11.01 6.36 19.12
N VAL A 181 -10.24 6.88 18.15
CA VAL A 181 -8.78 6.97 18.25
C VAL A 181 -8.41 8.27 18.95
N THR A 182 -7.76 8.15 20.10
CA THR A 182 -7.15 9.30 20.76
C THR A 182 -5.93 9.74 19.95
N LEU A 183 -6.01 10.92 19.34
CA LEU A 183 -4.87 11.51 18.63
C LEU A 183 -3.79 11.92 19.62
N GLU A 184 -2.58 11.46 19.39
CA GLU A 184 -1.39 11.87 20.13
C GLU A 184 -0.51 12.81 19.31
N ARG A 185 0.48 13.42 19.95
CA ARG A 185 1.49 14.19 19.23
C ARG A 185 2.30 13.22 18.36
N SER A 186 2.41 13.52 17.06
CA SER A 186 3.23 12.75 16.12
C SER A 186 4.64 12.51 16.68
N ALA A 187 5.09 11.26 16.63
CA ALA A 187 6.46 10.87 16.97
C ALA A 187 7.48 11.33 15.91
N VAL A 188 7.01 11.67 14.70
CA VAL A 188 7.84 12.19 13.61
C VAL A 188 7.56 13.68 13.36
N PRO A 189 8.57 14.49 13.01
CA PRO A 189 8.41 15.88 12.63
C PRO A 189 7.52 16.05 11.40
N ALA A 190 6.82 17.18 11.30
CA ALA A 190 6.01 17.52 10.13
C ALA A 190 6.84 17.75 8.85
N TYR A 191 8.14 17.99 8.99
CA TYR A 191 9.09 18.14 7.89
C TYR A 191 10.44 17.60 8.33
N VAL A 192 11.04 16.78 7.47
CA VAL A 192 12.43 16.35 7.59
C VAL A 192 13.08 16.40 6.20
N ASP A 193 14.30 16.93 6.15
CA ASP A 193 15.21 16.84 5.03
C ASP A 193 16.33 15.89 5.44
N LEU A 194 16.47 14.77 4.73
CA LEU A 194 17.46 13.75 5.00
C LEU A 194 18.26 13.39 3.75
N PRO A 195 19.56 13.11 3.88
CA PRO A 195 20.36 12.57 2.79
C PRO A 195 19.74 11.27 2.25
N PHE A 196 19.61 11.16 0.93
CA PHE A 196 19.06 9.96 0.29
C PHE A 196 19.77 8.67 0.73
N GLU A 197 21.11 8.69 0.81
CA GLU A 197 21.91 7.53 1.23
C GLU A 197 21.58 7.07 2.65
N LEU A 198 21.24 8.01 3.55
CA LEU A 198 20.79 7.68 4.90
C LEU A 198 19.39 7.07 4.88
N ALA A 199 18.48 7.63 4.09
CA ALA A 199 17.13 7.11 3.92
C ALA A 199 17.14 5.66 3.42
N ASP A 200 17.91 5.43 2.36
CA ASP A 200 18.03 4.15 1.68
C ASP A 200 18.67 3.08 2.59
N ALA A 201 19.82 3.40 3.19
CA ALA A 201 20.49 2.48 4.10
C ALA A 201 19.68 2.19 5.38
N ALA A 202 18.93 3.17 5.89
CA ALA A 202 18.04 2.95 7.03
C ALA A 202 16.86 2.06 6.67
N ALA A 203 16.24 2.27 5.51
CA ALA A 203 15.18 1.41 5.00
C ALA A 203 15.67 -0.04 4.81
N GLU A 204 16.87 -0.23 4.25
CA GLU A 204 17.48 -1.56 4.11
C GLU A 204 17.82 -2.20 5.46
N ALA A 205 18.39 -1.42 6.39
CA ALA A 205 18.70 -1.90 7.73
C ALA A 205 17.43 -2.33 8.49
N SER A 206 16.36 -1.53 8.44
CA SER A 206 15.08 -1.87 9.06
C SER A 206 14.44 -3.09 8.37
N GLY A 207 14.40 -3.12 7.04
CA GLY A 207 13.84 -4.23 6.27
C GLY A 207 14.57 -5.56 6.46
N SER A 208 15.88 -5.53 6.73
CA SER A 208 16.69 -6.73 7.04
C SER A 208 16.69 -7.13 8.53
N GLY A 209 15.93 -6.41 9.37
CA GLY A 209 15.89 -6.64 10.82
C GLY A 209 17.18 -6.23 11.54
N ARG A 210 17.97 -5.34 10.92
CA ARG A 210 19.22 -4.77 11.41
C ARG A 210 19.05 -3.33 11.88
N GLY A 211 17.93 -3.03 12.53
CA GLY A 211 17.67 -1.73 13.17
C GLY A 211 18.75 -1.33 14.20
N ASP A 212 19.53 -2.29 14.71
CA ASP A 212 20.72 -2.05 15.53
C ASP A 212 21.80 -1.20 14.81
N LEU A 213 21.75 -1.12 13.48
CA LEU A 213 22.66 -0.31 12.68
C LEU A 213 22.26 1.16 12.56
N LEU A 214 21.01 1.53 12.88
CA LEU A 214 20.51 2.90 12.75
C LEU A 214 21.39 3.93 13.50
N PRO A 215 21.87 3.69 14.74
CA PRO A 215 22.78 4.62 15.41
C PRO A 215 24.09 4.85 14.66
N VAL A 216 24.63 3.79 14.02
CA VAL A 216 25.87 3.88 13.25
C VAL A 216 25.64 4.66 11.95
N LEU A 217 24.51 4.42 11.28
CA LEU A 217 24.14 5.14 10.06
C LEU A 217 23.89 6.64 10.34
N ALA A 218 23.17 6.96 11.42
CA ALA A 218 22.92 8.34 11.85
C ALA A 218 24.21 9.09 12.17
N SER A 219 25.15 8.47 12.92
CA SER A 219 26.40 9.12 13.31
C SER A 219 27.35 9.43 12.14
N ARG A 220 27.19 8.77 10.98
CA ARG A 220 27.92 9.10 9.75
C ARG A 220 27.39 10.36 9.07
N HIS A 221 26.19 10.78 9.43
CA HIS A 221 25.46 11.90 8.84
C HIS A 221 25.14 12.99 9.87
N THR A 222 25.88 13.04 10.98
CA THR A 222 25.68 14.03 12.04
C THR A 222 25.64 15.45 11.47
N GLY A 223 24.57 16.17 11.75
CA GLY A 223 24.34 17.55 11.29
C GLY A 223 23.85 17.70 9.84
N ALA A 224 23.72 16.60 9.09
CA ALA A 224 23.21 16.63 7.71
C ALA A 224 21.68 16.50 7.63
N VAL A 225 21.02 15.97 8.67
CA VAL A 225 19.57 15.85 8.75
C VAL A 225 18.96 17.11 9.37
N ARG A 226 17.91 17.65 8.75
CA ARG A 226 17.26 18.90 9.20
C ARG A 226 15.76 18.70 9.40
N GLY A 227 15.25 19.18 10.53
CA GLY A 227 13.83 19.38 10.77
C GLY A 227 13.41 20.82 10.48
N ALA A 228 12.16 21.15 10.81
CA ALA A 228 11.61 22.50 10.65
C ALA A 228 12.42 23.58 11.40
N ASP A 229 12.99 23.24 12.55
CA ASP A 229 13.69 24.17 13.44
C ASP A 229 15.23 24.14 13.30
N GLY A 230 15.76 23.42 12.29
CA GLY A 230 17.19 23.29 12.04
C GLY A 230 17.72 21.86 12.12
N PRO A 231 19.04 21.65 12.33
CA PRO A 231 19.63 20.32 12.35
C PRO A 231 19.11 19.47 13.52
N LEU A 232 18.82 18.20 13.24
CA LEU A 232 18.42 17.22 14.26
C LEU A 232 19.67 16.56 14.88
N ASP A 233 19.58 16.21 16.16
CA ASP A 233 20.60 15.42 16.84
C ASP A 233 20.47 13.92 16.53
N ASP A 234 21.58 13.18 16.60
CA ASP A 234 21.63 11.77 16.22
C ASP A 234 20.56 10.90 16.92
N PRO A 235 20.24 11.06 18.22
CA PRO A 235 19.15 10.31 18.85
C PRO A 235 17.78 10.57 18.23
N SER A 236 17.46 11.82 17.88
CA SER A 236 16.21 12.15 17.19
C SER A 236 16.17 11.59 15.78
N VAL A 237 17.32 11.58 15.07
CA VAL A 237 17.45 10.95 13.75
C VAL A 237 17.23 9.44 13.86
N VAL A 238 17.80 8.76 14.85
CA VAL A 238 17.56 7.32 15.07
C VAL A 238 16.09 7.04 15.36
N GLY A 239 15.45 7.87 16.20
CA GLY A 239 14.03 7.76 16.49
C GLY A 239 13.16 7.94 15.23
N LEU A 240 13.52 8.87 14.35
CA LEU A 240 12.85 9.11 13.08
C LEU A 240 13.00 7.95 12.09
N LEU A 241 14.20 7.37 11.99
CA LEU A 241 14.49 6.27 11.07
C LEU A 241 13.92 4.93 11.54
N GLY A 242 13.60 4.81 12.83
CA GLY A 242 13.01 3.63 13.44
C GLY A 242 11.50 3.69 13.67
N ALA A 243 10.86 4.83 13.34
CA ALA A 243 9.42 5.02 13.40
C ALA A 243 8.73 4.51 12.12
#